data_AF-A0A6M0J9M3-F1
#
_entry.id   AF-A0A6M0J9M3-F1
#
_cell.length_a   1.000
_cell.length_b   1.000
_cell.length_c   1.000
_cell.angle_alpha   90.00
_cell.angle_beta   90.00
_cell.angle_gamma   90.00
#
_symmetry.space_group_name_H-M   'P 1'
#
loop_
_entity.id
_entity.type
_entity.pdbx_description
1 polymer ?
#
loop_
_entity_poly.entity_id
_entity_poly.type
_entity_poly.pdbx_seq_one_letter_code
_entity_poly.pdbx_strand_id
1 'polypeptide(L)'
;MHKKEFNTDGTLKDEARQKMLSLGEHPGAIDSYARRLKATFDEWKHLDETDPEPWPIYTAYDFFTEQEKKEFNPDGSLRPEYVEYAQKIGISESALEQLEWRKKMEVDHYNKMSASHVEQGINFGEWLMEGRIEDSRTYVQRRQQMEQDLRNFEPEDSLPFDKDTAY
;
A
#
# COMPACT_ATOMS: atom_id res chain seq x y z
N MET A 1 7.80 10.41 9.55
CA MET A 1 7.90 10.73 10.99
C MET A 1 9.00 11.76 11.38
N HIS A 2 9.82 12.32 10.47
CA HIS A 2 11.00 13.13 10.87
C HIS A 2 11.10 14.58 10.35
N LYS A 3 10.04 15.17 9.76
CA LYS A 3 10.09 16.55 9.23
C LYS A 3 10.39 17.64 10.28
N LYS A 4 10.21 17.33 11.57
CA LYS A 4 10.44 18.29 12.67
C LYS A 4 11.91 18.45 13.04
N GLU A 5 12.71 17.41 12.89
CA GLU A 5 14.09 17.38 13.41
C GLU A 5 15.14 17.47 12.30
N PHE A 6 14.78 17.11 11.07
CA PHE A 6 15.70 17.06 9.95
C PHE A 6 15.21 17.92 8.79
N ASN A 7 16.17 18.48 8.06
CA ASN A 7 15.97 19.13 6.77
C ASN A 7 15.68 18.08 5.69
N THR A 8 15.22 18.54 4.52
CA THR A 8 14.93 17.67 3.37
C THR A 8 16.16 16.99 2.78
N ASP A 9 17.36 17.45 3.12
CA ASP A 9 18.64 16.88 2.72
C ASP A 9 19.23 15.90 3.74
N GLY A 10 18.46 15.55 4.78
CA GLY A 10 18.86 14.63 5.84
C GLY A 10 19.75 15.25 6.93
N THR A 11 20.03 16.56 6.88
CA THR A 11 20.80 17.25 7.94
C THR A 11 19.93 17.56 9.16
N LEU A 12 20.52 17.49 10.37
CA LEU A 12 19.83 17.85 11.61
C LEU A 12 19.58 19.36 11.66
N LYS A 13 18.34 19.76 12.00
CA LYS A 13 17.98 21.17 12.18
C LYS A 13 18.63 21.76 13.41
N ASP A 14 18.98 23.04 13.34
CA ASP A 14 19.56 23.77 14.46
C ASP A 14 18.64 23.79 15.68
N GLU A 15 17.32 23.91 15.50
CA GLU A 15 16.38 23.89 16.62
C GLU A 15 16.40 22.55 17.37
N ALA A 16 16.47 21.43 16.63
CA ALA A 16 16.56 20.09 17.20
C ALA A 16 17.89 19.91 17.96
N ARG A 17 18.98 20.43 17.40
CA ARG A 17 20.30 20.45 18.04
C ARG A 17 20.28 21.24 19.36
N GLN A 18 19.70 22.44 19.36
CA GLN A 18 19.58 23.26 20.58
C GLN A 18 18.72 22.59 21.65
N LYS A 19 17.63 21.91 21.24
CA LYS A 19 16.80 21.12 22.16
C LYS A 19 17.59 19.97 22.80
N MET A 20 18.36 19.21 22.02
CA MET A 20 19.21 18.14 22.55
C MET A 20 20.25 18.66 23.55
N LEU A 21 20.90 19.79 23.24
CA LEU A 21 21.82 20.46 24.17
C LEU A 21 21.12 20.87 25.48
N SER A 22 19.91 21.41 25.39
CA SER A 22 19.13 21.81 26.58
C SER A 22 18.72 20.63 27.47
N LEU A 23 18.64 19.41 26.91
CA LEU A 23 18.37 18.17 27.63
C LEU A 23 19.63 17.57 28.27
N GLY A 24 20.80 18.20 28.09
CA GLY A 24 22.07 17.77 28.66
C GLY A 24 22.88 16.84 27.77
N GLU A 25 22.51 16.67 26.51
CA GLU A 25 23.28 15.86 25.56
C GLU A 25 24.64 16.50 25.25
N HIS A 26 25.67 15.67 25.16
CA HIS A 26 27.02 16.15 24.87
C HIS A 26 27.14 16.58 23.39
N PRO A 27 27.72 17.77 23.08
CA PRO A 27 27.82 18.26 21.70
C PRO A 27 28.42 17.24 20.71
N GLY A 28 29.48 16.54 21.12
CA GLY A 28 30.11 15.51 20.29
C GLY A 28 29.22 14.28 20.03
N ALA A 29 28.31 13.95 20.94
CA ALA A 29 27.35 12.87 20.74
C ALA A 29 26.29 13.28 19.72
N ILE A 30 25.79 14.52 19.80
CA ILE A 30 24.84 15.09 18.83
C ILE A 30 25.44 15.15 17.43
N ASP A 31 26.69 15.64 17.31
CA ASP A 31 27.36 15.74 16.01
C ASP A 31 27.65 14.34 15.41
N SER A 32 28.00 13.35 16.26
CA SER A 32 28.17 11.96 15.84
C SER A 32 26.85 11.34 15.36
N TYR A 33 25.75 11.59 16.08
CA TYR A 33 24.41 11.14 15.71
C TYR A 33 23.95 11.75 14.38
N ALA A 34 24.09 13.07 14.22
CA ALA A 34 23.73 13.77 13.00
C ALA A 34 24.50 13.25 11.77
N ARG A 35 25.81 12.98 11.92
CA ARG A 35 26.62 12.40 10.83
C ARG A 35 26.17 11.01 10.43
N ARG A 36 25.88 10.14 11.40
CA ARG A 36 25.40 8.78 11.12
C ARG A 36 24.10 8.81 10.34
N LEU A 37 23.14 9.61 10.79
CA LEU A 37 21.85 9.73 10.09
C LEU A 37 21.98 10.34 8.71
N LYS A 38 22.86 11.34 8.53
CA LYS A 38 23.13 11.90 7.21
C LYS A 38 23.70 10.84 6.26
N ALA A 39 24.66 10.04 6.73
CA ALA A 39 25.23 8.96 5.94
C ALA A 39 24.17 7.93 5.54
N THR A 40 23.30 7.51 6.48
CA THR A 40 22.20 6.60 6.18
C THR A 40 21.19 7.21 5.20
N PHE A 41 20.85 8.49 5.35
CA PHE A 41 19.98 9.20 4.41
C PHE A 41 20.59 9.24 3.00
N ASP A 42 21.89 9.54 2.88
CA ASP A 42 22.58 9.59 1.59
C ASP A 42 22.67 8.22 0.93
N GLU A 43 22.86 7.16 1.72
CA GLU A 43 22.84 5.78 1.24
C GLU A 43 21.45 5.40 0.72
N TRP A 44 20.39 5.67 1.47
CA TRP A 44 19.01 5.40 1.00
C TRP A 44 18.66 6.19 -0.25
N LYS A 45 19.01 7.47 -0.28
CA LYS A 45 18.82 8.29 -1.47
C LYS A 45 19.58 7.74 -2.68
N HIS A 46 20.80 7.26 -2.48
CA HIS A 46 21.58 6.64 -3.54
C HIS A 46 20.93 5.35 -4.05
N LEU A 47 20.39 4.52 -3.16
CA LEU A 47 19.63 3.33 -3.52
C LEU A 47 18.40 3.70 -4.34
N ASP A 48 17.58 4.67 -3.89
CA ASP A 48 16.41 5.16 -4.64
C ASP A 48 16.77 5.67 -6.05
N GLU A 49 17.94 6.28 -6.21
CA GLU A 49 18.40 6.82 -7.50
C GLU A 49 19.01 5.77 -8.44
N THR A 50 19.59 4.69 -7.90
CA THR A 50 20.34 3.69 -8.69
C THR A 50 19.62 2.37 -8.89
N ASP A 51 18.79 1.98 -7.92
CA ASP A 51 18.00 0.76 -7.92
C ASP A 51 16.65 1.04 -7.24
N PRO A 52 15.79 1.86 -7.86
CA PRO A 52 14.49 2.19 -7.28
C PRO A 52 13.65 0.92 -7.13
N GLU A 53 12.96 0.81 -6.00
CA GLU A 53 11.99 -0.26 -5.80
C GLU A 53 10.95 -0.24 -6.93
N PRO A 54 10.56 -1.40 -7.47
CA PRO A 54 9.51 -1.47 -8.49
C PRO A 54 8.21 -0.87 -7.97
N TRP A 55 7.58 -0.01 -8.77
CA TRP A 55 6.29 0.60 -8.43
C TRP A 55 5.19 0.08 -9.37
N PRO A 56 4.64 -1.13 -9.15
CA PRO A 56 3.63 -1.71 -10.02
C PRO A 56 2.36 -0.87 -10.03
N ILE A 57 1.83 -0.59 -11.22
CA ILE A 57 0.64 0.23 -11.42
C ILE A 57 -0.58 -0.70 -11.49
N TYR A 58 -1.46 -0.58 -10.49
CA TYR A 58 -2.76 -1.25 -10.47
C TYR A 58 -3.89 -0.27 -10.71
N THR A 59 -4.89 -0.72 -11.44
CA THR A 59 -6.15 -0.04 -11.70
C THR A 59 -7.29 -0.70 -10.92
N ALA A 60 -8.43 -0.02 -10.79
CA ALA A 60 -9.62 -0.63 -10.21
C ALA A 60 -10.01 -1.94 -10.93
N TYR A 61 -9.77 -2.02 -12.24
CA TYR A 61 -10.11 -3.16 -13.09
C TYR A 61 -9.31 -4.43 -12.75
N ASP A 62 -8.09 -4.30 -12.24
CA ASP A 62 -7.29 -5.44 -11.77
C ASP A 62 -7.95 -6.15 -10.58
N PHE A 63 -8.82 -5.43 -9.86
CA PHE A 63 -9.58 -5.94 -8.74
C PHE A 63 -10.96 -6.48 -9.14
N PHE A 64 -11.38 -6.34 -10.39
CA PHE A 64 -12.68 -6.85 -10.82
C PHE A 64 -12.66 -8.39 -10.82
N THR A 65 -13.77 -8.99 -10.40
CA THR A 65 -14.03 -10.41 -10.58
C THR A 65 -14.18 -10.75 -12.06
N GLU A 66 -13.97 -12.01 -12.43
CA GLU A 66 -14.16 -12.47 -13.82
C GLU A 66 -15.60 -12.28 -14.33
N GLN A 67 -16.58 -12.24 -13.42
CA GLN A 67 -17.95 -11.90 -13.79
C GLN A 67 -18.07 -10.40 -14.09
N GLU A 68 -17.56 -9.54 -13.22
CA GLU A 68 -17.59 -8.09 -13.44
C GLU A 68 -16.86 -7.69 -14.72
N LYS A 69 -15.77 -8.36 -15.10
CA LYS A 69 -15.08 -8.11 -16.37
C LYS A 69 -15.92 -8.44 -17.61
N LYS A 70 -16.91 -9.33 -17.49
CA LYS A 70 -17.88 -9.61 -18.57
C LYS A 70 -18.99 -8.56 -18.64
N GLU A 71 -19.32 -7.94 -17.51
CA GLU A 71 -20.43 -7.00 -17.36
C GLU A 71 -20.00 -5.54 -17.60
N PHE A 72 -18.77 -5.18 -17.18
CA PHE A 72 -18.29 -3.80 -17.11
C PHE A 72 -16.99 -3.59 -17.88
N ASN A 73 -16.84 -2.37 -18.38
CA ASN A 73 -15.57 -1.83 -18.86
C ASN A 73 -14.70 -1.37 -17.68
N PRO A 74 -13.39 -1.11 -17.90
CA PRO A 74 -12.49 -0.63 -16.84
C PRO A 74 -12.90 0.68 -16.15
N ASP A 75 -13.66 1.54 -16.82
CA ASP A 75 -14.20 2.78 -16.27
C ASP A 75 -15.49 2.59 -15.45
N GLY A 76 -15.97 1.34 -15.33
CA GLY A 76 -17.20 0.98 -14.64
C GLY A 76 -18.47 1.16 -15.45
N SER A 77 -18.38 1.56 -16.73
CA SER A 77 -19.54 1.54 -17.65
C SER A 77 -19.96 0.12 -18.00
N LEU A 78 -21.24 -0.09 -18.29
CA LEU A 78 -21.74 -1.39 -18.72
C LEU A 78 -21.27 -1.71 -20.15
N ARG A 79 -20.91 -2.97 -20.38
CA ARG A 79 -20.58 -3.47 -21.72
C ARG A 79 -21.87 -3.61 -22.54
N PRO A 80 -21.89 -3.16 -23.81
CA PRO A 80 -23.08 -3.28 -24.65
C PRO A 80 -23.63 -4.70 -24.75
N GLU A 81 -22.74 -5.71 -24.81
CA GLU A 81 -23.14 -7.12 -24.90
C GLU A 81 -23.89 -7.59 -23.64
N TYR A 82 -23.51 -7.07 -22.47
CA TYR A 82 -24.22 -7.36 -21.23
C TYR A 82 -25.56 -6.63 -21.15
N VAL A 83 -25.64 -5.37 -21.61
CA VAL A 83 -26.89 -4.62 -21.68
C VAL A 83 -27.92 -5.37 -22.52
N GLU A 84 -27.54 -5.83 -23.72
CA GLU A 84 -28.42 -6.63 -24.57
C GLU A 84 -28.87 -7.94 -23.91
N TYR A 85 -27.95 -8.63 -23.24
CA TYR A 85 -28.26 -9.87 -22.52
C TYR A 85 -29.24 -9.60 -21.37
N ALA A 86 -28.98 -8.58 -20.55
CA ALA A 86 -29.76 -8.22 -19.39
C ALA A 86 -31.20 -7.82 -19.77
N GLN A 87 -31.36 -7.07 -20.86
CA GLN A 87 -32.68 -6.72 -21.40
C GLN A 87 -33.45 -7.97 -21.86
N LYS A 88 -32.78 -8.95 -22.50
CA LYS A 88 -33.42 -10.21 -22.94
C LYS A 88 -33.95 -11.05 -21.78
N ILE A 89 -33.29 -11.00 -20.62
CA ILE A 89 -33.73 -11.72 -19.41
C ILE A 89 -34.67 -10.88 -18.53
N GLY A 90 -35.07 -9.68 -18.99
CA GLY A 90 -36.09 -8.85 -18.35
C GLY A 90 -35.58 -7.90 -17.27
N ILE A 91 -34.28 -7.60 -17.21
CA ILE A 91 -33.75 -6.55 -16.33
C ILE A 91 -34.16 -5.18 -16.88
N SER A 92 -34.70 -4.33 -16.01
CA SER A 92 -35.13 -2.98 -16.40
C SER A 92 -33.95 -2.05 -16.67
N GLU A 93 -34.15 -1.09 -17.57
CA GLU A 93 -33.17 -0.04 -17.88
C GLU A 93 -32.74 0.72 -16.61
N SER A 94 -33.69 1.10 -15.75
CA SER A 94 -33.40 1.75 -14.47
C SER A 94 -32.51 0.91 -13.53
N ALA A 95 -32.61 -0.42 -13.57
CA ALA A 95 -31.75 -1.29 -12.77
C ALA A 95 -30.34 -1.34 -13.36
N LEU A 96 -30.21 -1.33 -14.69
CA LEU A 96 -28.92 -1.24 -15.37
C LEU A 96 -28.22 0.09 -15.10
N GLU A 97 -28.95 1.21 -15.13
CA GLU A 97 -28.42 2.53 -14.79
C GLU A 97 -27.89 2.57 -13.35
N GLN A 98 -28.65 2.04 -12.38
CA GLN A 98 -28.19 1.97 -10.99
C GLN A 98 -26.96 1.09 -10.81
N LEU A 99 -26.92 -0.04 -11.52
CA LEU A 99 -25.81 -0.98 -11.49
C LEU A 99 -24.53 -0.36 -12.08
N GLU A 100 -24.65 0.33 -13.21
CA GLU A 100 -23.56 1.12 -13.80
C GLU A 100 -23.10 2.23 -12.85
N TRP A 101 -24.03 3.03 -12.33
CA TRP A 101 -23.70 4.15 -11.44
C TRP A 101 -22.92 3.66 -10.21
N ARG A 102 -23.35 2.56 -9.59
CA ARG A 102 -22.66 1.98 -8.44
C ARG A 102 -21.25 1.54 -8.79
N LYS A 103 -21.05 0.91 -9.95
CA LYS A 103 -19.71 0.45 -10.36
C LYS A 103 -18.79 1.62 -10.71
N LYS A 104 -19.30 2.67 -11.38
CA LYS A 104 -18.55 3.91 -11.61
C LYS A 104 -18.11 4.56 -10.29
N MET A 105 -18.99 4.60 -9.29
CA MET A 105 -18.65 5.11 -7.95
C MET A 105 -17.54 4.29 -7.27
N GLU A 106 -17.51 2.97 -7.48
CA GLU A 106 -16.45 2.10 -6.96
C GLU A 106 -15.09 2.38 -7.62
N VAL A 107 -15.08 2.52 -8.95
CA VAL A 107 -13.88 2.90 -9.71
C VAL A 107 -13.36 4.28 -9.27
N ASP A 108 -14.25 5.26 -9.15
CA ASP A 108 -13.90 6.60 -8.67
C ASP A 108 -13.36 6.59 -7.25
N HIS A 109 -13.95 5.77 -6.37
CA HIS A 109 -13.48 5.62 -5.00
C HIS A 109 -12.08 5.03 -4.95
N TYR A 110 -11.82 3.96 -5.71
CA TYR A 110 -10.48 3.39 -5.84
C TYR A 110 -9.47 4.43 -6.31
N ASN A 111 -9.79 5.18 -7.37
CA ASN A 111 -8.89 6.19 -7.94
C ASN A 111 -8.55 7.30 -6.92
N LYS A 112 -9.55 7.76 -6.16
CA LYS A 112 -9.35 8.76 -5.09
C LYS A 112 -8.47 8.23 -3.97
N MET A 113 -8.72 6.99 -3.53
CA MET A 113 -7.92 6.35 -2.47
C MET A 113 -6.48 6.12 -2.93
N SER A 114 -6.29 5.60 -4.14
CA SER A 114 -4.97 5.41 -4.75
C SER A 114 -4.18 6.72 -4.82
N ALA A 115 -4.79 7.79 -5.34
CA ALA A 115 -4.14 9.10 -5.41
C ALA A 115 -3.72 9.63 -4.02
N SER A 116 -4.60 9.50 -3.02
CA SER A 116 -4.30 9.95 -1.65
C SER A 116 -3.16 9.17 -0.98
N HIS A 117 -2.98 7.89 -1.33
CA HIS A 117 -1.89 7.05 -0.81
C HIS A 117 -0.57 7.30 -1.54
N VAL A 118 -0.61 7.57 -2.84
CA VAL A 118 0.58 7.96 -3.61
C VAL A 118 1.23 9.21 -3.04
N GLU A 119 0.45 10.20 -2.59
CA GLU A 119 0.97 11.41 -1.91
C GLU A 119 1.72 11.09 -0.59
N GLN A 120 1.47 9.92 -0.01
CA GLN A 120 2.10 9.43 1.21
C GLN A 120 3.25 8.46 0.93
N GLY A 121 3.57 8.18 -0.34
CA GLY A 121 4.55 7.19 -0.74
C GLY A 121 4.07 5.76 -0.50
N ILE A 122 2.76 5.50 -0.62
CA ILE A 122 2.16 4.17 -0.46
C ILE A 122 1.54 3.71 -1.78
N ASN A 123 1.89 2.52 -2.24
CA ASN A 123 1.25 1.87 -3.38
C ASN A 123 -0.04 1.16 -2.93
N PHE A 124 -1.16 1.87 -2.97
CA PHE A 124 -2.46 1.33 -2.51
C PHE A 124 -2.91 0.08 -3.27
N GLY A 125 -2.61 0.02 -4.57
CA GLY A 125 -2.99 -1.14 -5.39
C GLY A 125 -2.20 -2.39 -5.00
N GLU A 126 -0.90 -2.23 -4.77
CA GLU A 126 -0.05 -3.31 -4.28
C GLU A 126 -0.51 -3.81 -2.91
N TRP A 127 -0.80 -2.90 -1.98
CA TRP A 127 -1.36 -3.25 -0.68
C TRP A 127 -2.65 -4.08 -0.78
N LEU A 128 -3.57 -3.71 -1.69
CA LEU A 128 -4.78 -4.51 -1.94
C LEU A 128 -4.49 -5.86 -2.58
N MET A 129 -3.50 -5.94 -3.46
CA MET A 129 -3.11 -7.19 -4.13
C MET A 129 -2.45 -8.15 -3.15
N GLU A 130 -1.60 -7.66 -2.26
CA GLU A 130 -1.00 -8.44 -1.17
C GLU A 130 -2.08 -9.03 -0.27
N GLY A 131 -3.05 -8.22 0.16
CA GLY A 131 -4.20 -8.71 0.93
C GLY A 131 -4.97 -9.83 0.23
N ARG A 132 -5.19 -9.73 -1.09
CA ARG A 132 -5.83 -10.81 -1.87
C ARG A 132 -4.98 -12.07 -1.93
N ILE A 133 -3.67 -11.93 -2.10
CA ILE A 133 -2.74 -13.06 -2.11
C ILE A 133 -2.80 -13.75 -0.75
N GLU A 134 -2.72 -13.00 0.35
CA GLU A 134 -2.81 -13.52 1.71
C GLU A 134 -4.14 -14.22 2.00
N ASP A 135 -5.26 -13.63 1.59
CA ASP A 135 -6.59 -14.21 1.72
C ASP A 135 -6.74 -15.50 0.89
N SER A 136 -6.07 -15.58 -0.26
CA SER A 136 -6.05 -16.77 -1.12
C SER A 136 -5.16 -17.90 -0.60
N ARG A 137 -4.28 -17.62 0.37
CA ARG A 137 -3.38 -18.64 0.94
C ARG A 137 -4.16 -19.62 1.82
N THR A 138 -3.98 -20.90 1.54
CA THR A 138 -4.42 -21.96 2.44
C THR A 138 -3.69 -21.86 3.78
N TYR A 139 -4.28 -22.43 4.85
CA TYR A 139 -3.65 -22.48 6.17
C TYR A 139 -2.22 -23.05 6.13
N VAL A 140 -1.97 -24.06 5.29
CA VAL A 140 -0.64 -24.66 5.08
C VAL A 140 0.35 -23.66 4.48
N GLN A 141 -0.08 -22.87 3.49
CA GLN A 141 0.77 -21.84 2.86
C GLN A 141 1.04 -20.67 3.82
N ARG A 142 0.06 -20.28 4.64
CA ARG A 142 0.26 -19.26 5.69
C ARG A 142 1.25 -19.74 6.77
N ARG A 143 1.23 -21.03 7.11
CA ARG A 143 2.22 -21.65 8.02
C ARG A 143 3.64 -21.67 7.44
N GLN A 144 3.79 -21.98 6.16
CA GLN A 144 5.11 -21.96 5.49
C GLN A 144 5.69 -20.56 5.42
N GLN A 145 4.86 -19.55 5.16
CA GLN A 145 5.28 -18.15 5.21
C GLN A 145 5.69 -17.76 6.64
N MET A 146 4.88 -18.09 7.65
CA MET A 146 5.20 -17.84 9.06
C MET A 146 6.54 -18.44 9.49
N GLU A 147 6.89 -19.65 9.01
CA GLU A 147 8.21 -20.24 9.26
C GLU A 147 9.36 -19.44 8.62
N GLN A 148 9.11 -18.81 7.47
CA GLN A 148 10.06 -17.92 6.80
C GLN A 148 10.18 -16.57 7.53
N ASP A 149 9.05 -15.98 7.94
CA ASP A 149 8.99 -14.70 8.64
C ASP A 149 9.68 -14.79 10.02
N LEU A 150 9.48 -15.89 10.75
CA LEU A 150 10.21 -16.20 11.97
C LEU A 150 11.72 -16.32 11.75
N ARG A 151 12.17 -16.84 10.60
CA ARG A 151 13.61 -16.87 10.24
C ARG A 151 14.14 -15.48 9.91
N ASN A 152 13.30 -14.60 9.39
CA ASN A 152 13.62 -13.21 9.09
C ASN A 152 13.51 -12.29 10.31
N PHE A 153 13.20 -12.82 11.49
CA PHE A 153 13.03 -12.07 12.74
C PHE A 153 11.91 -11.02 12.71
N GLU A 154 10.85 -11.29 11.95
CA GLU A 154 9.58 -10.55 12.04
C GLU A 154 9.01 -10.62 13.48
N PRO A 155 8.38 -9.55 13.99
CA PRO A 155 7.74 -9.56 15.31
C PRO A 155 6.68 -10.66 15.43
N GLU A 156 6.58 -11.34 16.58
CA GLU A 156 5.55 -12.39 16.77
C GLU A 156 4.12 -11.86 16.57
N ASP A 157 3.91 -10.57 16.88
CA ASP A 157 2.65 -9.85 16.73
C ASP A 157 2.27 -9.59 15.25
N SER A 158 3.22 -9.70 14.31
CA SER A 158 2.97 -9.58 12.86
C SER A 158 2.56 -10.92 12.23
N LEU A 159 2.66 -12.02 12.97
CA LEU A 159 2.30 -13.33 12.45
C LEU A 159 0.78 -13.48 12.29
N PRO A 160 0.32 -14.18 11.24
CA PRO A 160 -1.10 -14.30 10.94
C PRO A 160 -1.90 -15.13 11.98
N PHE A 161 -1.22 -15.91 12.82
CA PHE A 161 -1.79 -16.67 13.94
C PHE A 161 -0.68 -17.20 14.86
N ASP A 162 -1.05 -17.61 16.08
CA ASP A 162 -0.10 -18.22 17.03
C ASP A 162 0.48 -19.53 16.46
N LYS A 163 1.79 -19.70 16.55
CA LYS A 163 2.51 -20.91 16.08
C LYS A 163 1.97 -22.20 16.72
N ASP A 164 1.41 -22.09 17.93
CA ASP A 164 0.90 -23.21 18.72
C ASP A 164 -0.62 -23.42 18.56
N THR A 165 -1.26 -22.73 17.61
CA THR A 165 -2.69 -22.92 17.32
C THR A 165 -2.95 -24.37 16.89
N ALA A 166 -3.65 -25.13 17.74
CA ALA A 166 -3.95 -26.55 17.53
C ALA A 166 -5.05 -26.78 16.46
N TYR A 167 -4.91 -27.89 15.72
CA TYR A 167 -5.74 -28.32 14.57
C TYR A 167 -7.10 -28.90 14.97
#